data_AF-A0A2A3DKE6-F1
#
_entry.id   AF-A0A2A3DKE6-F1
#
_cell.length_a   1.000
_cell.length_b   1.000
_cell.length_c   1.000
_cell.angle_alpha   90.00
_cell.angle_beta   90.00
_cell.angle_gamma   90.00
#
_symmetry.space_group_name_H-M   'P 1'
#
loop_
_entity.id
_entity.type
_entity.pdbx_description
1 polymer ?
#
loop_
_entity_poly.entity_id
_entity_poly.type
_entity_poly.pdbx_seq_one_letter_code
_entity_poly.pdbx_strand_id
1 'polypeptide(L)' 'MSVYGVADSAQLATLTKALNDYCAKHRVVGKDGRERIALKVLGLFGRGLIDPDQLSAELERVAW' A
#
# COMPACT_ATOMS: atom_id res chain seq x y z
N MET A 1 4.59 16.71 0.10
CA MET A 1 3.73 15.92 1.02
C MET A 1 2.52 16.76 1.36
N SER A 2 1.30 16.21 1.24
CA SER A 2 0.09 16.87 1.73
C SER A 2 0.31 17.31 3.18
N VAL A 3 0.04 18.58 3.47
CA VAL A 3 0.45 19.30 4.69
C VAL A 3 -0.21 18.73 5.96
N TYR A 4 -1.07 17.71 5.86
CA TYR A 4 -1.85 17.17 6.96
C TYR A 4 -1.78 15.65 7.18
N GLY A 5 -0.83 14.93 6.58
CA GLY A 5 -0.79 13.46 6.75
C GLY A 5 -2.05 12.75 6.25
N VAL A 6 -2.87 13.44 5.45
CA VAL A 6 -4.08 12.93 4.80
C VAL A 6 -3.71 12.69 3.34
N ALA A 7 -3.92 11.45 2.89
CA ALA A 7 -3.83 11.10 1.49
C ALA A 7 -4.96 11.82 0.72
N ASP A 8 -4.60 12.51 -0.36
CA ASP A 8 -5.62 13.00 -1.30
C ASP A 8 -6.29 11.83 -2.03
N SER A 9 -7.33 12.12 -2.81
CA SER A 9 -8.09 11.07 -3.51
C SER A 9 -7.25 10.27 -4.51
N ALA A 10 -6.27 10.90 -5.17
CA ALA A 10 -5.39 10.21 -6.11
C ALA A 10 -4.41 9.30 -5.36
N GLN A 11 -3.86 9.77 -4.25
CA GLN A 11 -3.01 8.97 -3.36
C GLN A 11 -3.78 7.80 -2.77
N LEU A 12 -5.02 8.00 -2.30
CA LEU A 12 -5.87 6.93 -1.79
C LEU A 12 -6.17 5.86 -2.85
N ALA A 13 -6.41 6.28 -4.11
CA ALA A 13 -6.60 5.36 -5.22
C ALA A 13 -5.34 4.54 -5.49
N THR A 14 -4.16 5.16 -5.47
CA THR A 14 -2.86 4.47 -5.60
C THR A 14 -2.65 3.44 -4.49
N LEU A 15 -2.87 3.82 -3.23
CA LEU A 15 -2.70 2.92 -2.08
C LEU A 15 -3.66 1.73 -2.15
N THR A 16 -4.92 1.99 -2.52
CA THR A 16 -5.95 0.95 -2.67
C THR A 16 -5.60 -0.01 -3.81
N LYS A 17 -5.10 0.52 -4.93
CA LYS A 17 -4.64 -0.30 -6.06
C LYS A 17 -3.46 -1.19 -5.66
N ALA A 18 -2.43 -0.63 -5.03
CA ALA A 18 -1.27 -1.40 -4.57
C ALA A 18 -1.67 -2.53 -3.60
N LEU A 19 -2.56 -2.25 -2.65
CA LEU A 19 -3.11 -3.26 -1.74
C LEU A 19 -3.85 -4.38 -2.49
N ASN A 20 -4.77 -4.01 -3.40
CA ASN A 20 -5.58 -4.97 -4.14
C ASN A 20 -4.73 -5.83 -5.08
N ASP A 21 -3.81 -5.22 -5.82
CA ASP A 21 -2.93 -5.92 -6.75
C ASP A 21 -2.03 -6.91 -6.02
N TYR A 22 -1.44 -6.49 -4.89
CA TYR A 22 -0.62 -7.38 -4.06
C TYR A 22 -1.44 -8.55 -3.52
N CYS A 23 -2.63 -8.28 -2.97
CA CYS A 23 -3.48 -9.32 -2.41
C CYS A 23 -3.96 -10.31 -3.49
N ALA A 24 -4.28 -9.82 -4.69
CA ALA A 24 -4.66 -10.66 -5.82
C ALA A 24 -3.48 -11.53 -6.29
N LYS A 25 -2.30 -10.94 -6.46
CA LYS A 25 -1.08 -11.62 -6.92
C LYS A 25 -0.65 -12.74 -5.97
N HIS A 26 -0.66 -12.46 -4.66
CA HIS A 26 -0.20 -13.39 -3.63
C HIS A 26 -1.32 -14.24 -3.03
N ARG A 27 -2.54 -14.16 -3.59
CA ARG A 27 -3.74 -14.86 -3.12
C ARG A 27 -4.01 -14.65 -1.63
N VAL A 28 -3.75 -13.44 -1.13
CA VAL A 28 -4.05 -13.04 0.25
C VAL A 28 -5.56 -12.97 0.41
N VAL A 29 -6.10 -13.95 1.10
CA VAL A 29 -7.52 -14.09 1.41
C VAL A 29 -7.78 -13.83 2.89
N GLY A 30 -8.98 -13.36 3.20
CA GLY A 30 -9.41 -13.05 4.56
C GLY A 30 -9.04 -11.63 5.01
N LYS A 31 -9.81 -11.15 6.00
CA LYS A 31 -9.70 -9.78 6.53
C LYS A 31 -8.32 -9.53 7.14
N ASP A 32 -7.85 -10.43 8.00
CA ASP A 32 -6.62 -10.24 8.78
C ASP A 32 -5.37 -10.17 7.89
N GLY A 33 -5.32 -11.01 6.85
CA GLY A 33 -4.24 -10.99 5.87
C GLY A 33 -4.21 -9.67 5.10
N ARG A 34 -5.38 -9.21 4.62
CA ARG A 34 -5.50 -7.93 3.92
C ARG A 34 -5.17 -6.74 4.81
N GLU A 35 -5.59 -6.77 6.08
CA GLU A 35 -5.30 -5.73 7.06
C GLU A 35 -3.79 -5.61 7.32
N ARG A 36 -3.08 -6.75 7.45
CA ARG A 36 -1.62 -6.73 7.59
C ARG A 36 -0.93 -6.10 6.39
N ILE A 37 -1.37 -6.40 5.17
CA ILE A 37 -0.82 -5.77 3.96
C ILE A 37 -1.16 -4.28 3.92
N ALA A 38 -2.38 -3.88 4.29
CA ALA A 38 -2.79 -2.48 4.34
C ALA A 38 -1.90 -1.66 5.28
N LEU A 39 -1.55 -2.19 6.46
CA LEU A 39 -0.61 -1.55 7.38
C LEU A 39 0.79 -1.38 6.77
N LYS A 40 1.28 -2.37 6.01
CA LYS A 40 2.57 -2.27 5.30
C LYS A 40 2.52 -1.16 4.23
N VAL A 41 1.44 -1.11 3.43
CA VAL A 41 1.22 -0.07 2.41
C VAL A 41 1.20 1.33 3.03
N LEU A 42 0.44 1.52 4.12
CA LEU A 42 0.36 2.80 4.82
C LEU A 42 1.70 3.20 5.45
N GLY A 43 2.46 2.24 5.98
CA GLY A 43 3.80 2.47 6.52
C GLY A 43 4.80 2.95 5.45
N LEU A 44 4.73 2.40 4.24
CA LEU A 44 5.56 2.85 3.10
C LEU A 44 5.17 4.26 2.64
N PHE A 45 3.86 4.52 2.53
CA PHE A 45 3.37 5.85 2.20
C PHE A 45 3.78 6.92 3.22
N GLY A 46 3.71 6.60 4.51
CA GLY A 46 4.18 7.48 5.59
C GLY A 46 5.67 7.81 5.53
N ARG A 47 6.48 6.99 4.84
CA ARG A 47 7.91 7.25 4.57
C ARG A 47 8.13 8.09 3.30
N GLY A 48 7.06 8.52 2.63
CA GLY A 48 7.11 9.34 1.43
C GLY A 48 7.08 8.57 0.11
N LEU A 49 6.86 7.24 0.13
CA LEU A 49 6.67 6.48 -1.12
C LEU A 49 5.28 6.74 -1.68
N ILE A 50 5.22 7.59 -2.71
CA ILE A 50 3.99 7.99 -3.40
C ILE A 50 3.89 7.46 -4.83
N ASP A 51 5.02 7.00 -5.38
CA ASP A 51 5.07 6.42 -6.71
C ASP A 51 4.51 4.98 -6.69
N PRO A 52 3.54 4.64 -7.56
CA PRO A 52 2.89 3.33 -7.56
C PRO A 52 3.84 2.15 -7.81
N ASP A 53 4.84 2.33 -8.68
CA ASP A 53 5.76 1.27 -9.08
C ASP A 53 6.78 1.02 -7.96
N GLN A 54 7.32 2.08 -7.36
CA GLN A 54 8.18 1.98 -6.19
C GLN A 54 7.45 1.37 -4.99
N LEU A 55 6.20 1.80 -4.73
CA LEU A 55 5.38 1.27 -3.65
C LEU A 55 5.16 -0.24 -3.83
N SER A 56 4.88 -0.69 -5.05
CA SER A 56 4.69 -2.11 -5.36
C SER A 56 5.98 -2.90 -5.18
N ALA A 57 7.11 -2.39 -5.69
CA ALA A 57 8.40 -3.05 -5.55
C ALA A 57 8.86 -3.17 -4.08
N GLU A 58 8.71 -2.10 -3.30
CA GLU A 58 9.04 -2.14 -1.86
C GLU A 58 8.07 -3.01 -1.08
N LEU A 59 6.79 -3.04 -1.44
CA LEU A 59 5.82 -3.93 -0.79
C LEU A 59 6.23 -5.40 -0.95
N GLU A 60 6.63 -5.83 -2.15
CA GLU A 60 7.22 -7.16 -2.38
C GLU A 60 8.44 -7.39 -1.48
N ARG A 61 9.27 -6.36 -1.25
CA ARG A 61 10.49 -6.45 -0.43
C ARG A 61 10.24 -6.43 1.09
N VAL A 62 9.09 -6.02 1.58
CA VAL A 62 8.79 -5.97 3.03
C VAL A 62 7.67 -6.90 3.45
N ALA A 63 6.99 -7.55 2.51
CA ALA A 63 5.78 -8.31 2.78
C ALA A 63 5.99 -9.72 3.35
N TRP A 64 7.23 -10.20 3.44
CA TRP A 64 7.61 -11.47 4.10
C TRP A 64 7.27 -11.50 5.60
#